data_AF-A0A957MDE4-F1
#
_entry.id   AF-A0A957MDE4-F1
#
_cell.length_a   1.000
_cell.length_b   1.000
_cell.length_c   1.000
_cell.angle_alpha   90.00
_cell.angle_beta   90.00
_cell.angle_gamma   90.00
#
_symmetry.space_group_name_H-M   'P 1'
#
loop_
_entity.id
_entity.type
_entity.pdbx_description
1 polymer ?
#
loop_
_entity_poly.entity_id
_entity_poly.type
_entity_poly.pdbx_seq_one_letter_code
_entity_poly.pdbx_strand_id
1 'polypeptide(L)' 'VLVHLYGQCADIDPIRDLCTRHGVILIEDAAEALGSTYKGKSPGT' A
#
# COMPACT_ATOMS: atom_id res chain seq x y z
N VAL A 1 5.66 4.53 -6.15
CA VAL A 1 5.97 3.98 -4.82
C VAL A 1 5.04 4.62 -3.82
N LEU A 2 4.35 3.82 -3.01
CA LEU A 2 3.39 4.24 -1.98
C LEU A 2 3.99 3.95 -0.61
N VAL A 3 4.08 4.94 0.28
CA VAL A 3 4.70 4.77 1.60
C VAL A 3 3.65 4.66 2.69
N HIS A 4 3.81 3.68 3.59
CA HIS A 4 3.01 3.53 4.80
C HIS A 4 3.66 4.25 5.98
N LEU A 5 3.50 5.56 6.02
CA LEU A 5 4.20 6.43 6.98
C LEU A 5 3.80 6.17 8.42
N TYR A 6 4.79 6.09 9.31
CA TYR A 6 4.62 5.95 10.75
C TYR A 6 3.76 4.74 11.16
N GLY A 7 3.84 3.67 10.37
CA GLY A 7 3.03 2.48 10.58
C GLY A 7 1.58 2.61 10.16
N GLN A 8 1.16 3.73 9.59
CA GLN A 8 -0.20 3.86 9.10
C GLN A 8 -0.32 3.35 7.67
N CYS A 9 -1.22 2.37 7.46
CA CYS A 9 -1.54 1.93 6.11
C CYS A 9 -2.17 3.08 5.32
N ALA A 10 -1.78 3.20 4.05
CA ALA A 10 -2.47 4.10 3.13
C ALA A 10 -3.82 3.49 2.74
N ASP A 11 -4.70 4.29 2.14
CA ASP A 11 -5.90 3.75 1.49
C ASP A 11 -5.50 3.12 0.14
N ILE A 12 -5.17 1.83 0.16
CA ILE A 12 -4.49 1.14 -0.96
C ILE A 12 -5.43 0.93 -2.15
N ASP A 13 -6.70 0.60 -1.91
CA ASP A 13 -7.63 0.21 -2.98
C ASP A 13 -7.80 1.27 -4.08
N PRO A 14 -8.10 2.55 -3.78
CA PRO A 14 -8.24 3.56 -4.82
C PRO A 14 -6.94 3.82 -5.59
N ILE A 15 -5.79 3.67 -4.93
CA ILE A 15 -4.46 3.85 -5.54
C ILE A 15 -4.17 2.69 -6.49
N ARG A 16 -4.40 1.44 -6.05
CA ARG A 16 -4.24 0.24 -6.86
C ARG A 16 -5.14 0.30 -8.09
N ASP A 17 -6.42 0.66 -7.92
CA ASP A 17 -7.36 0.77 -9.03
C ASP A 17 -6.90 1.78 -10.09
N LEU A 18 -6.36 2.93 -9.65
CA LEU A 18 -5.77 3.93 -10.55
C LEU A 18 -4.55 3.34 -11.30
N CYS A 19 -3.62 2.71 -10.58
CA CYS A 19 -2.44 2.09 -11.17
C CYS A 19 -2.81 1.03 -12.21
N THR A 20 -3.77 0.15 -11.90
CA THR A 20 -4.28 -0.88 -12.82
C THR A 20 -4.87 -0.27 -14.09
N ARG A 21 -5.71 0.77 -13.98
CA ARG A 21 -6.31 1.44 -15.15
C ARG A 21 -5.27 2.01 -16.10
N HIS A 22 -4.12 2.44 -15.58
CA HIS A 22 -3.06 3.07 -16.37
C HIS A 22 -1.88 2.12 -16.68
N GLY A 23 -1.95 0.86 -16.28
CA GLY A 23 -0.84 -0.10 -16.46
C GLY A 23 0.43 0.28 -15.70
N VAL A 24 0.30 1.03 -14.60
CA VAL A 24 1.43 1.47 -13.77
C VAL A 24 1.69 0.43 -12.68
N ILE A 25 2.96 0.06 -12.48
CA ILE A 25 3.36 -0.83 -11.39
C ILE A 25 3.26 -0.06 -10.06
N LEU A 26 2.49 -0.60 -9.11
CA LEU A 26 2.45 -0.12 -7.74
C LEU A 26 3.46 -0.89 -6.90
N ILE A 27 4.38 -0.17 -6.26
CA ILE A 27 5.31 -0.70 -5.26
C ILE A 27 4.92 -0.07 -3.93
N GLU A 28 4.63 -0.91 -2.94
CA GLU A 28 4.39 -0.52 -1.56
C GLU A 28 5.73 -0.50 -0.79
N ASP A 29 6.00 0.62 -0.13
CA ASP A 29 7.08 0.75 0.85
C ASP A 29 6.50 0.57 2.25
N ALA A 30 6.75 -0.63 2.79
CA ALA A 30 6.29 -1.08 4.10
C ALA A 30 7.39 -1.03 5.16
N ALA A 31 8.50 -0.32 4.93
CA ALA A 31 9.64 -0.26 5.85
C ALA A 31 9.23 0.17 7.28
N GLU A 32 8.25 1.07 7.40
CA GLU A 32 7.74 1.58 8.67
C GLU A 32 6.42 0.91 9.13
N ALA A 33 5.91 -0.10 8.40
CA ALA A 33 4.56 -0.64 8.60
C ALA A 33 4.50 -2.08 9.12
N LEU A 34 5.57 -2.53 9.77
CA LEU A 34 5.59 -3.84 10.41
C LEU A 34 4.52 -3.92 11.51
N GLY A 35 3.62 -4.90 11.39
CA GLY A 35 2.53 -5.15 12.34
C GLY A 35 1.21 -4.45 12.00
N SER A 36 1.20 -3.56 11.01
CA SER A 36 -0.01 -2.89 10.55
C SER A 36 -0.84 -3.77 9.61
N THR A 37 -2.13 -3.51 9.51
CA THR A 37 -3.01 -4.23 8.59
C THR A 37 -3.93 -3.29 7.82
N TYR A 38 -4.05 -3.53 6.52
CA TYR A 38 -5.09 -2.96 5.67
C TYR A 38 -6.10 -4.06 5.32
N LYS A 39 -7.34 -3.91 5.80
CA LYS A 39 -8.43 -4.92 5.61
C LYS A 39 -8.00 -6.35 5.98
N GLY A 40 -7.25 -6.49 7.07
CA GLY A 40 -6.77 -7.78 7.58
C GLY A 40 -5.55 -8.36 6.86
N LYS A 41 -4.93 -7.62 5.93
CA LYS A 41 -3.70 -8.02 5.23
C LYS A 41 -2.54 -7.11 5.61
N SER A 42 -1.34 -7.67 5.71
CA SER A 42 -0.12 -6.89 5.90
C SER A 42 0.18 -6.05 4.65
N PRO A 43 0.60 -4.79 4.77
CA PRO A 43 1.05 -4.00 3.62
C PRO A 43 2.34 -4.57 3.01
N GLY A 44 2.53 -4.39 1.70
CA GLY A 44 3.71 -4.89 0.99
C GLY A 44 3.69 -6.39 0.62
N THR A 45 2.51 -7.03 0.60
CA THR A 45 2.30 -8.43 0.15
C THR A 45 1.39 -8.51 -1.06
#